data_AF-A0A2P8H3Q6-F1
#
_entry.id   AF-A0A2P8H3Q6-F1
#
_cell.length_a   1.000
_cell.length_b   1.000
_cell.length_c   1.000
_cell.angle_alpha   90.00
_cell.angle_beta   90.00
_cell.angle_gamma   90.00
#
_symmetry.space_group_name_H-M   'P 1'
#
loop_
_entity.id
_entity.type
_entity.pdbx_description
1 polymer ?
#
loop_
_entity_poly.entity_id
_entity_poly.type
_entity_poly.pdbx_seq_one_letter_code
_entity_poly.pdbx_strand_id
1 'polypeptide(L)' 'MKIKALCAEIEDLRNALNETSKQDSLTSPEMIRLSHHLDELLNQYDEILVQGGQPCHSYPCAASL' A
#
# COMPACT_ATOMS: atom_id res chain seq x y z
N MET A 1 19.04 4.39 -5.77
CA MET A 1 17.98 5.29 -6.29
C MET A 1 16.72 5.01 -5.49
N LYS A 2 16.12 6.05 -4.87
CA LYS A 2 15.02 5.91 -3.90
C LYS A 2 13.79 5.17 -4.48
N ILE A 3 13.42 5.44 -5.73
CA ILE A 3 12.29 4.79 -6.43
C ILE A 3 12.49 3.27 -6.56
N LYS A 4 13.68 2.81 -6.96
CA LYS A 4 13.94 1.38 -7.16
C LYS A 4 13.82 0.57 -5.86
N ALA A 5 14.24 1.14 -4.74
CA ALA A 5 14.10 0.51 -3.43
C ALA A 5 12.62 0.41 -3.03
N LEU A 6 11.88 1.50 -3.25
CA LEU A 6 10.46 1.56 -2.94
C LEU A 6 9.61 0.61 -3.80
N CYS A 7 9.93 0.45 -5.09
CA CYS A 7 9.30 -0.55 -5.94
C CYS A 7 9.55 -1.99 -5.47
N ALA A 8 10.76 -2.28 -4.97
CA ALA A 8 11.08 -3.61 -4.45
C ALA A 8 10.25 -3.91 -3.18
N GLU A 9 10.13 -2.93 -2.29
CA GLU A 9 9.36 -3.07 -1.05
C GLU A 9 7.85 -3.22 -1.30
N ILE A 10 7.30 -2.48 -2.27
CA ILE A 10 5.91 -2.64 -2.74
C ILE A 10 5.68 -4.07 -3.26
N GLU A 11 6.62 -4.59 -4.05
CA GLU A 11 6.53 -5.92 -4.63
C GLU A 11 6.60 -7.01 -3.55
N ASP A 12 7.50 -6.86 -2.57
CA ASP A 12 7.62 -7.77 -1.44
C ASP A 12 6.33 -7.79 -0.60
N LEU A 13 5.73 -6.63 -0.33
CA LEU A 13 4.44 -6.55 0.39
C LEU A 13 3.28 -7.13 -0.40
N ARG A 14 3.24 -6.92 -1.71
CA ARG A 14 2.24 -7.55 -2.57
C ARG A 14 2.32 -9.08 -2.48
N ASN A 15 3.53 -9.63 -2.47
CA ASN A 15 3.73 -11.07 -2.32
C ASN A 15 3.31 -11.54 -0.93
N ALA A 16 3.65 -10.80 0.14
CA ALA A 16 3.22 -11.12 1.50
C ALA A 16 1.69 -11.10 1.66
N LEU A 17 1.02 -10.09 1.11
CA LEU A 17 -0.45 -10.00 1.07
C LEU A 17 -1.07 -11.17 0.31
N ASN A 18 -0.50 -11.52 -0.84
CA ASN A 18 -0.98 -12.65 -1.64
C ASN A 18 -0.84 -13.97 -0.89
N GLU A 19 0.29 -14.24 -0.23
CA GLU A 19 0.47 -15.46 0.56
C GLU A 19 -0.43 -15.47 1.80
N THR A 20 -0.55 -14.34 2.50
CA THR A 20 -1.44 -14.20 3.67
C THR A 20 -2.90 -14.45 3.29
N SER A 21 -3.35 -13.92 2.15
CA SER A 21 -4.73 -14.11 1.67
C SER A 21 -5.11 -15.56 1.36
N LYS A 22 -4.13 -16.44 1.16
CA LYS A 22 -4.36 -17.88 0.95
C LYS A 22 -4.58 -18.63 2.26
N GLN A 23 -4.12 -18.08 3.38
CA GLN A 23 -4.12 -18.75 4.68
C GLN A 23 -5.13 -18.12 5.65
N ASP A 24 -5.28 -16.79 5.58
CA ASP A 24 -6.07 -16.00 6.52
C ASP A 24 -7.25 -15.30 5.86
N SER A 25 -8.23 -14.91 6.69
CA SER A 25 -9.31 -14.03 6.25
C SER A 25 -8.77 -12.69 5.76
N LEU A 26 -9.41 -12.13 4.74
CA LEU A 26 -9.14 -10.77 4.25
C LEU A 26 -9.35 -9.68 5.33
N THR A 27 -10.09 -10.01 6.40
CA THR A 27 -10.34 -9.13 7.54
C THR A 27 -9.46 -9.44 8.75
N SER A 28 -8.47 -10.33 8.60
CA SER A 28 -7.53 -10.61 9.70
C SER A 28 -6.71 -9.37 10.04
N PRO A 29 -6.31 -9.20 11.31
CA PRO A 29 -5.49 -8.05 11.72
C PRO A 29 -4.19 -7.95 10.92
N GLU A 30 -3.59 -9.09 10.54
CA GLU A 30 -2.36 -9.11 9.76
C GLU A 30 -2.60 -8.67 8.32
N MET A 31 -3.71 -9.11 7.70
CA MET A 31 -4.06 -8.67 6.35
C MET A 31 -4.32 -7.17 6.27
N ILE A 32 -5.02 -6.61 7.28
CA ILE A 32 -5.28 -5.16 7.39
C ILE A 32 -3.97 -4.40 7.61
N ARG A 33 -3.08 -4.92 8.46
CA ARG A 33 -1.78 -4.29 8.74
C ARG A 33 -0.92 -4.22 7.47
N LEU A 34 -0.84 -5.33 6.73
CA LEU A 34 -0.09 -5.40 5.49
C LEU A 34 -0.70 -4.50 4.41
N SER A 35 -2.04 -4.39 4.33
CA SER A 35 -2.70 -3.54 3.33
C SER A 35 -2.47 -2.06 3.59
N HIS A 36 -2.56 -1.62 4.85
CA HIS A 36 -2.25 -0.24 5.22
C HIS A 36 -0.79 0.11 4.91
N HIS A 37 0.13 -0.81 5.17
CA HIS A 37 1.54 -0.58 4.89
C HIS A 37 1.82 -0.50 3.38
N LEU A 38 1.14 -1.31 2.56
CA LEU A 38 1.21 -1.19 1.11
C LEU A 38 0.68 0.17 0.65
N ASP A 39 -0.46 0.64 1.18
CA ASP A 39 -1.02 1.95 0.86
C ASP A 39 -0.05 3.09 1.20
N GLU A 40 0.64 3.04 2.34
CA GLU A 40 1.67 4.01 2.71
C GLU A 40 2.82 4.08 1.68
N LEU A 41 3.28 2.93 1.20
CA LEU A 41 4.34 2.89 0.19
C LEU A 41 3.86 3.35 -1.18
N LEU A 42 2.63 3.00 -1.57
CA LEU A 42 2.02 3.49 -2.81
C LEU A 42 1.86 5.00 -2.78
N ASN A 43 1.43 5.58 -1.66
CA ASN A 43 1.36 7.03 -1.48
C ASN A 43 2.75 7.67 -1.60
N GLN A 44 3.79 7.08 -1.00
CA GLN A 44 5.16 7.58 -1.15
C GLN A 44 5.68 7.46 -2.60
N TYR A 45 5.32 6.38 -3.30
CA TYR A 45 5.62 6.21 -4.72
C TYR A 45 4.98 7.31 -5.54
N ASP A 46 3.68 7.52 -5.32
CA ASP A 46 2.90 8.54 -5.99
C ASP A 46 3.44 9.93 -5.67
N GLU A 47 3.78 10.27 -4.43
CA GLU A 47 4.42 11.55 -4.09
C GLU A 47 5.72 11.78 -4.86
N ILE A 48 6.55 10.74 -5.00
CA ILE A 48 7.82 10.84 -5.74
C ILE A 48 7.55 11.04 -7.24
N LEU A 49 6.50 10.43 -7.79
CA LEU A 49 6.10 10.61 -9.20
C LEU A 49 5.35 11.94 -9.45
N VAL A 50 4.53 12.37 -8.51
CA VAL A 50 3.64 13.56 -8.56
C VAL A 50 4.39 14.86 -8.34
N GLN A 51 5.63 14.84 -7.84
CA GLN A 51 6.55 15.96 -8.07
C GLN A 51 6.81 16.26 -9.57
N GLY A 52 6.23 15.46 -10.49
CA GLY A 52 6.06 15.73 -11.92
C GLY A 52 4.62 15.97 -12.44
N GLY A 53 3.57 15.98 -11.59
CA GLY A 53 2.20 16.32 -12.02
C GLY A 53 1.07 15.67 -11.21
N GLN A 54 0.26 16.53 -10.55
CA GLN A 54 -1.08 16.34 -9.93
C GLN A 54 -1.34 15.18 -8.94
N PRO A 55 -1.81 15.46 -7.70
CA PRO A 55 -2.19 14.44 -6.74
C PRO A 55 -3.56 13.84 -7.10
N CYS A 56 -3.62 12.52 -7.21
CA CYS A 56 -4.88 11.79 -7.36
C CYS A 56 -5.11 10.87 -6.15
N HIS A 57 -6.37 10.83 -5.72
CA HIS A 57 -6.97 9.91 -4.74
C HIS A 57 -6.82 10.25 -3.26
N SER A 58 -7.56 11.30 -2.90
CA SER A 58 -8.42 11.27 -1.72
C SER A 58 -9.32 10.02 -1.72
N TYR A 59 -8.96 8.99 -0.95
CA TYR A 59 -9.96 8.10 -0.39
C TYR A 59 -10.45 8.72 0.93
N PRO A 60 -11.75 9.05 1.07
CA PRO A 60 -12.29 9.34 2.38
C PRO A 60 -12.28 8.03 3.16
N CYS A 61 -11.33 7.85 4.07
CA CYS A 61 -11.43 6.82 5.08
C CYS A 61 -12.75 7.07 5.82
N ALA A 62 -13.68 6.12 5.70
CA ALA A 62 -15.03 6.23 6.23
C ALA A 62 -15.00 6.64 7.71
N ALA A 63 -15.24 7.91 7.97
CA ALA A 63 -15.70 8.37 9.26
C ALA A 63 -17.16 7.93 9.41
N SER A 64 -17.47 7.39 10.59
CA SER A 64 -18.80 7.16 11.17
C SER A 64 -19.31 5.72 11.13
N LEU A 65 -19.05 5.00 12.24
CA LEU A 65 -20.07 4.21 12.94
C LEU A 65 -20.13 4.71 14.38
#